data_AF-A0A3M1ZQI6-F1
#
_entry.id   AF-A0A3M1ZQI6-F1
#
_cell.length_a   1.000
_cell.length_b   1.000
_cell.length_c   1.000
_cell.angle_alpha   90.00
_cell.angle_beta   90.00
_cell.angle_gamma   90.00
#
_symmetry.space_group_name_H-M   'P 1'
#
loop_
_entity.id
_entity.type
_entity.pdbx_description
1 polymer ?
#
loop_
_entity_poly.entity_id
_entity_poly.type
_entity_poly.pdbx_seq_one_letter_code
_entity_poly.pdbx_strand_id
1 'polypeptide(L)'
;MAVHEVERDLFLVDLDLPGLEGFRQFLSAWVLRRGNRAVVVDPGPAAAIPALREALAALGVERLEAVLLTHIHIDHAGGAGLLVREQPDATVVCHRRGAPHLADPTALWDGSRKVLGRLAEAYGPIAPVPPGNLASPDELEAAGFRIRCLETPGHAPHHLA
;
A
#
# COMPACT_ATOMS: atom_id res chain seq x y z
N MET A 1 16.86 -2.81 0.30
CA MET A 1 15.68 -3.39 0.96
C MET A 1 16.11 -4.19 2.17
N ALA A 2 15.58 -3.84 3.34
CA ALA A 2 15.73 -4.57 4.58
C ALA A 2 14.34 -4.91 5.15
N VAL A 3 14.23 -6.07 5.80
CA VAL A 3 13.02 -6.51 6.51
C VAL A 3 13.37 -6.60 7.98
N HIS A 4 12.62 -5.89 8.81
CA HIS A 4 12.85 -5.79 10.25
C HIS A 4 11.67 -6.41 10.97
N GLU A 5 11.89 -7.50 11.71
CA GLU A 5 10.87 -8.00 12.64
C GLU A 5 10.85 -7.09 13.87
N VAL A 6 9.74 -6.37 14.05
CA VAL A 6 9.57 -5.39 15.13
C VAL A 6 8.95 -6.05 16.35
N GLU A 7 7.98 -6.93 16.10
CA GLU A 7 7.38 -7.82 17.09
C GLU A 7 6.95 -9.11 16.38
N ARG A 8 6.60 -10.14 17.15
CA ARG A 8 6.04 -11.37 16.60
C ARG A 8 4.92 -11.06 15.61
N ASP A 9 5.04 -11.61 14.40
CA ASP A 9 4.08 -11.47 13.31
C ASP A 9 3.98 -10.03 12.73
N LEU A 10 4.83 -9.09 13.14
CA LEU A 10 4.84 -7.68 12.71
C LEU A 10 6.21 -7.28 12.16
N PHE A 11 6.23 -6.91 10.87
CA PHE A 11 7.44 -6.58 10.16
C PHE A 11 7.36 -5.17 9.54
N LEU A 12 8.48 -4.47 9.56
CA LEU A 12 8.70 -3.24 8.81
C LEU A 12 9.58 -3.55 7.58
N VAL A 13 9.12 -3.19 6.40
CA VAL A 13 9.85 -3.38 5.14
C VAL A 13 10.29 -2.04 4.60
N ASP A 14 11.60 -1.83 4.45
CA ASP A 14 12.15 -0.62 3.83
C ASP A 14 11.94 -0.65 2.31
N LEU A 15 11.16 0.31 1.80
CA LEU A 15 10.81 0.46 0.39
C LEU A 15 11.83 1.35 -0.34
N ASP A 16 13.09 0.97 -0.28
CA ASP A 16 14.18 1.73 -0.90
C ASP A 16 13.95 1.89 -2.41
N LEU A 17 14.13 3.12 -2.92
CA LEU A 17 14.09 3.42 -4.36
C LEU A 17 15.52 3.71 -4.84
N PRO A 18 16.28 2.71 -5.33
CA PRO A 18 17.72 2.84 -5.61
C PRO A 18 18.05 3.87 -6.71
N GLY A 19 17.07 4.25 -7.53
CA GLY A 19 17.21 5.31 -8.54
C GLY A 19 17.03 6.73 -8.01
N LEU A 20 16.73 6.90 -6.71
CA LEU A 20 16.48 8.20 -6.09
C LEU A 20 17.43 8.43 -4.91
N GLU A 21 18.33 9.40 -5.06
CA GLU A 21 19.23 9.81 -4.00
C GLU A 21 18.45 10.32 -2.78
N GLY A 22 18.80 9.85 -1.58
CA GLY A 22 18.11 10.19 -0.33
C GLY A 22 16.87 9.36 -0.02
N PHE A 23 16.41 8.48 -0.92
CA PHE A 23 15.23 7.62 -0.72
C PHE A 23 15.58 6.23 -0.17
N ARG A 24 16.59 6.17 0.70
CA ARG A 24 16.94 4.97 1.46
C ARG A 24 16.32 5.07 2.85
N GLN A 25 15.57 4.05 3.26
CA GLN A 25 14.81 4.05 4.53
C GLN A 25 13.87 5.27 4.66
N PHE A 26 13.34 5.75 3.53
CA PHE A 26 12.48 6.92 3.45
C PHE A 26 10.99 6.54 3.41
N LEU A 27 10.67 5.47 2.68
CA LEU A 27 9.34 4.86 2.62
C LEU A 27 9.42 3.46 3.24
N SER A 28 8.35 3.06 3.90
CA SER A 28 8.25 1.71 4.46
C SER A 28 6.82 1.19 4.33
N ALA A 29 6.68 -0.13 4.21
CA ALA A 29 5.42 -0.83 4.36
C ALA A 29 5.44 -1.61 5.67
N TRP A 30 4.29 -1.69 6.34
CA TRP A 30 4.10 -2.66 7.42
C TRP A 30 3.53 -3.95 6.86
N VAL A 31 3.98 -5.08 7.41
CA VAL A 31 3.46 -6.40 7.08
C VAL A 31 3.06 -7.10 8.38
N LEU A 32 1.77 -7.41 8.50
CA LEU A 32 1.27 -8.30 9.53
C LEU A 32 1.12 -9.69 8.92
N ARG A 33 1.82 -10.70 9.45
CA ARG A 33 1.92 -12.02 8.83
C ARG A 33 1.67 -13.14 9.83
N ARG A 34 0.70 -14.02 9.53
CA ARG A 34 0.42 -15.24 10.30
C ARG A 34 0.35 -16.45 9.36
N GLY A 35 1.25 -17.41 9.57
CA GLY A 35 1.39 -18.55 8.65
C GLY A 35 1.78 -18.06 7.25
N ASN A 36 1.15 -18.55 6.19
CA ASN A 36 1.43 -18.09 4.82
C ASN A 36 0.56 -16.88 4.39
N ARG A 37 -0.15 -16.23 5.32
CA ARG A 37 -1.13 -15.18 5.03
C ARG A 37 -0.68 -13.85 5.62
N ALA A 38 -0.97 -12.75 4.92
CA ALA A 38 -0.57 -11.43 5.37
C ALA A 38 -1.57 -10.31 5.09
N VAL A 39 -1.38 -9.21 5.82
CA VAL A 39 -1.92 -7.88 5.55
C VAL A 39 -0.74 -6.94 5.34
N VAL A 40 -0.83 -6.08 4.33
CA VAL A 40 0.15 -5.01 4.07
C VAL A 40 -0.49 -3.67 4.41
N VAL A 41 0.24 -2.77 5.07
CA VAL A 41 -0.17 -1.36 5.26
C VAL A 41 0.76 -0.48 4.43
N ASP A 42 0.17 0.38 3.60
CA ASP A 42 0.86 1.34 2.72
C ASP A 42 1.97 0.68 1.87
N PRO A 43 1.62 0.02 0.75
CA PRO A 43 2.59 -0.69 -0.09
C PRO A 43 3.58 0.24 -0.81
N GLY A 44 3.39 1.54 -0.71
CA GLY A 44 4.25 2.54 -1.31
C GLY A 44 3.90 2.84 -2.77
N PRO A 45 4.81 3.53 -3.48
CA PRO A 45 4.67 3.83 -4.89
C PRO A 45 4.84 2.59 -5.77
N ALA A 46 4.41 2.68 -7.03
CA ALA A 46 4.51 1.57 -7.98
C ALA A 46 5.96 1.04 -8.13
N ALA A 47 6.94 1.94 -8.11
CA ALA A 47 8.37 1.61 -8.18
C ALA A 47 8.89 0.77 -6.99
N ALA A 48 8.20 0.80 -5.84
CA ALA A 48 8.59 0.02 -4.65
C ALA A 48 8.02 -1.41 -4.66
N ILE A 49 7.03 -1.71 -5.52
CA ILE A 49 6.36 -3.01 -5.52
C ILE A 49 7.29 -4.20 -5.78
N PRO A 50 8.27 -4.14 -6.70
CA PRO A 50 9.22 -5.24 -6.87
C PRO A 50 9.96 -5.59 -5.56
N ALA A 51 10.41 -4.58 -4.81
CA ALA A 51 11.05 -4.78 -3.53
C ALA A 51 10.06 -5.39 -2.52
N LEU A 52 8.89 -4.77 -2.33
CA LEU A 52 7.88 -5.30 -1.41
C LEU A 52 7.53 -6.77 -1.68
N ARG A 53 7.45 -7.18 -2.96
CA ARG A 53 7.21 -8.58 -3.35
C ARG A 53 8.32 -9.52 -2.90
N GLU A 54 9.58 -9.12 -3.08
CA GLU A 54 10.73 -9.89 -2.59
C GLU A 54 10.69 -10.04 -1.07
N ALA A 55 10.29 -8.99 -0.33
CA ALA A 55 10.13 -9.06 1.12
C ALA A 55 8.99 -10.00 1.53
N LEU A 56 7.82 -9.92 0.89
CA LEU A 56 6.70 -10.83 1.15
C LEU A 56 7.08 -12.30 0.88
N ALA A 57 7.81 -12.56 -0.20
CA ALA A 57 8.31 -13.89 -0.52
C ALA A 57 9.32 -14.39 0.52
N ALA A 58 10.26 -13.53 0.97
CA ALA A 58 11.23 -13.87 2.01
C ALA A 58 10.56 -14.16 3.36
N LEU A 59 9.43 -13.52 3.65
CA LEU A 59 8.58 -13.79 4.81
C LEU A 59 7.71 -15.05 4.66
N GLY A 60 7.74 -15.73 3.51
CA GLY A 60 6.92 -16.91 3.22
C GLY A 60 5.43 -16.58 3.12
N VAL A 61 5.09 -15.39 2.61
CA VAL A 61 3.70 -15.00 2.32
C VAL A 61 3.31 -15.57 0.96
N GLU A 62 2.24 -16.36 0.95
CA GLU A 62 1.64 -16.91 -0.27
C GLU A 62 0.31 -16.22 -0.59
N ARG A 63 -0.43 -15.81 0.44
CA ARG A 63 -1.74 -15.17 0.31
C ARG A 63 -1.74 -13.79 0.97
N LEU A 64 -1.92 -12.75 0.16
CA LEU A 64 -2.21 -11.41 0.65
C LEU A 64 -3.73 -11.27 0.82
N GLU A 65 -4.21 -11.08 2.05
CA GLU A 65 -5.65 -10.97 2.30
C GLU A 65 -6.14 -9.52 2.18
N ALA A 66 -5.32 -8.57 2.62
CA ALA A 66 -5.67 -7.16 2.55
C ALA A 66 -4.45 -6.25 2.34
N VAL A 67 -4.69 -5.14 1.66
CA VAL A 67 -3.82 -3.97 1.58
C VAL A 67 -4.56 -2.82 2.24
N LEU A 68 -4.04 -2.32 3.35
CA LEU A 68 -4.63 -1.20 4.09
C LEU A 68 -3.92 0.08 3.69
N LEU A 69 -4.69 1.10 3.33
CA LEU A 69 -4.16 2.39 2.94
C LEU A 69 -4.51 3.42 4.02
N THR A 70 -3.48 4.07 4.57
CA THR A 70 -3.69 5.24 5.43
C THR A 70 -4.36 6.35 4.61
N HIS A 71 -3.86 6.62 3.41
CA HIS A 71 -4.47 7.53 2.45
C HIS A 71 -3.99 7.25 1.03
N ILE A 72 -4.61 7.89 0.03
CA ILE A 72 -4.41 7.52 -1.38
C ILE A 72 -3.31 8.30 -2.11
N HIS A 73 -2.42 9.02 -1.40
CA HIS A 73 -1.29 9.64 -2.07
C HIS A 73 -0.34 8.57 -2.65
N ILE A 74 0.36 8.93 -3.72
CA ILE A 74 1.06 7.94 -4.57
C ILE A 74 2.25 7.28 -3.89
N ASP A 75 2.82 7.91 -2.87
CA ASP A 75 3.86 7.38 -1.99
C ASP A 75 3.34 6.36 -0.97
N HIS A 76 2.02 6.23 -0.81
CA HIS A 76 1.38 5.25 0.07
C HIS A 76 0.63 4.18 -0.73
N ALA A 77 -0.19 4.61 -1.69
CA ALA A 77 -1.15 3.76 -2.41
C ALA A 77 -0.76 3.47 -3.86
N GLY A 78 0.31 4.08 -4.39
CA GLY A 78 0.63 4.03 -5.82
C GLY A 78 0.83 2.62 -6.38
N GLY A 79 1.28 1.70 -5.53
CA GLY A 79 1.50 0.30 -5.88
C GLY A 79 0.33 -0.65 -5.60
N ALA A 80 -0.77 -0.19 -4.99
CA ALA A 80 -1.87 -1.07 -4.56
C ALA A 80 -2.50 -1.87 -5.70
N GLY A 81 -2.75 -1.22 -6.85
CA GLY A 81 -3.31 -1.90 -8.03
C GLY A 81 -2.37 -2.96 -8.62
N LEU A 82 -1.06 -2.83 -8.45
CA LEU A 82 -0.10 -3.85 -8.89
C LEU A 82 -0.15 -5.10 -8.00
N LEU A 83 -0.30 -4.92 -6.68
CA LEU A 83 -0.46 -6.05 -5.75
C LEU A 83 -1.74 -6.83 -6.03
N VAL A 84 -2.86 -6.15 -6.27
CA VAL A 84 -4.14 -6.82 -6.57
C VAL A 84 -4.11 -7.61 -7.88
N ARG A 85 -3.33 -7.16 -8.88
CA ARG A 85 -3.17 -7.94 -10.13
C ARG A 85 -2.52 -9.31 -9.89
N GLU A 86 -1.64 -9.41 -8.91
CA GLU A 86 -0.95 -10.67 -8.57
C GLU A 86 -1.69 -11.47 -7.49
N GLN A 87 -2.45 -10.77 -6.64
CA GLN A 87 -3.23 -11.33 -5.54
C GLN A 87 -4.69 -10.89 -5.71
N PRO A 88 -5.42 -11.47 -6.69
CA PRO A 88 -6.75 -10.99 -7.08
C PRO A 88 -7.82 -11.13 -5.98
N ASP A 89 -7.56 -11.96 -4.97
CA ASP A 89 -8.42 -12.12 -3.80
C ASP A 89 -8.15 -11.09 -2.69
N ALA A 90 -7.11 -10.26 -2.82
CA ALA A 90 -6.76 -9.26 -1.82
C ALA A 90 -7.76 -8.11 -1.83
N THR A 91 -8.18 -7.68 -0.63
CA THR A 91 -9.02 -6.49 -0.46
C THR A 91 -8.16 -5.26 -0.22
N VAL A 92 -8.35 -4.20 -1.00
CA VAL A 92 -7.76 -2.88 -0.76
C VAL A 92 -8.72 -2.08 0.11
N VAL A 93 -8.33 -1.86 1.36
CA VAL A 93 -9.07 -1.03 2.30
C VAL A 93 -8.57 0.39 2.21
N CYS A 94 -9.48 1.32 1.93
CA CYS A 94 -9.20 2.74 1.92
C CYS A 94 -10.43 3.53 2.37
N HIS A 95 -10.27 4.83 2.60
CA HIS A 95 -11.39 5.70 2.87
C HIS A 95 -12.34 5.79 1.65
N ARG A 96 -13.66 5.81 1.89
CA ARG A 96 -14.71 5.89 0.85
C ARG A 96 -14.52 7.02 -0.17
N ARG A 97 -13.94 8.15 0.25
CA ARG A 97 -13.64 9.29 -0.65
C ARG A 97 -12.45 9.00 -1.58
N GLY A 98 -11.53 8.14 -1.17
CA GLY A 98 -10.38 7.74 -1.96
C GLY A 98 -10.67 6.62 -2.96
N ALA A 99 -11.64 5.74 -2.65
CA ALA A 99 -11.97 4.58 -3.48
C ALA A 99 -12.23 4.91 -4.97
N PRO A 100 -13.00 5.95 -5.35
CA PRO A 100 -13.21 6.29 -6.76
C PRO A 100 -11.90 6.64 -7.50
N HIS A 101 -10.95 7.27 -6.81
CA HIS A 101 -9.65 7.64 -7.37
C HIS A 101 -8.67 6.46 -7.46
N LEU A 102 -8.89 5.38 -6.72
CA LEU A 102 -8.12 4.15 -6.90
C LEU A 102 -8.71 3.27 -8.01
N ALA A 103 -10.05 3.32 -8.18
CA ALA A 103 -10.73 2.66 -9.28
C ALA A 103 -10.36 3.28 -10.63
N ASP A 104 -10.35 4.61 -10.71
CA ASP A 104 -9.84 5.38 -11.85
C ASP A 104 -8.78 6.39 -11.35
N PRO A 105 -7.48 6.05 -11.47
CA PRO A 105 -6.40 6.87 -10.96
C PRO A 105 -5.99 8.02 -11.87
N THR A 106 -6.68 8.28 -12.99
CA THR A 106 -6.29 9.30 -13.97
C THR A 106 -6.09 10.67 -13.30
N ALA A 107 -7.10 11.15 -12.56
CA ALA A 107 -7.03 12.45 -11.90
C ALA A 107 -5.99 12.50 -10.77
N LEU A 108 -5.83 11.41 -10.02
CA LEU A 108 -4.85 11.29 -8.94
C LEU A 108 -3.42 11.33 -9.49
N TRP A 109 -3.18 10.64 -10.61
CA TRP A 109 -1.91 10.62 -11.31
C TRP A 109 -1.56 12.00 -11.88
N ASP A 110 -2.47 12.64 -12.60
CA ASP A 110 -2.25 13.97 -13.16
C ASP A 110 -1.99 15.03 -12.08
N GLY A 111 -2.75 14.97 -10.98
CA GLY A 111 -2.52 15.83 -9.81
C GLY A 111 -1.15 15.62 -9.20
N SER A 112 -0.72 14.37 -9.04
CA SER A 112 0.58 14.03 -8.47
C SER A 112 1.74 14.50 -9.34
N ARG A 113 1.63 14.35 -10.67
CA ARG A 113 2.62 14.86 -11.62
C ARG A 113 2.74 16.38 -11.57
N LYS A 114 1.61 17.09 -11.43
CA LYS A 114 1.59 18.54 -11.32
C LYS A 114 2.31 19.03 -10.05
N VAL A 115 2.19 18.31 -8.95
CA VAL A 115 2.77 18.71 -7.64
C VAL A 115 4.22 18.24 -7.50
N LEU A 116 4.51 16.98 -7.83
CA LEU A 116 5.79 16.33 -7.55
C LEU A 116 6.75 16.30 -8.76
N GLY A 117 6.25 16.55 -9.97
CA GLY A 117 7.05 16.59 -11.19
C GLY A 117 7.81 15.28 -11.42
N ARG A 118 9.14 15.37 -11.51
CA ARG A 118 10.03 14.22 -11.75
C ARG A 118 9.93 13.14 -10.68
N LEU A 119 9.60 13.50 -9.44
CA LEU A 119 9.44 12.53 -8.37
C LEU A 119 8.23 11.63 -8.60
N ALA A 120 7.11 12.15 -9.13
CA ALA A 120 5.97 11.32 -9.51
C ALA A 120 6.36 10.28 -10.58
N GLU A 121 7.13 10.69 -11.59
CA GLU A 121 7.60 9.79 -12.64
C GLU A 121 8.51 8.69 -12.08
N ALA A 122 9.37 9.03 -11.10
CA ALA A 122 10.23 8.07 -10.44
C ALA A 122 9.46 7.10 -9.51
N TYR A 123 8.38 7.56 -8.89
CA TYR A 123 7.43 6.70 -8.16
C TYR A 123 6.64 5.78 -9.09
N GLY A 124 6.46 6.18 -10.35
CA GLY A 124 5.80 5.41 -11.39
C GLY A 124 4.27 5.58 -11.41
N PRO A 125 3.64 5.23 -12.55
CA PRO A 125 2.21 5.41 -12.75
C PRO A 125 1.38 4.47 -11.87
N ILE A 126 0.21 4.95 -11.47
CA ILE A 126 -0.72 4.23 -10.58
C ILE A 126 -1.55 3.25 -11.43
N ALA A 127 -1.47 1.96 -11.10
CA ALA A 127 -2.38 0.98 -11.67
C ALA A 127 -3.76 1.06 -11.01
N PRO A 128 -4.88 0.97 -11.78
CA PRO A 128 -6.21 0.96 -11.20
C PRO A 128 -6.43 -0.28 -10.33
N VAL A 129 -7.17 -0.10 -9.23
CA VAL A 129 -7.68 -1.19 -8.39
C VAL A 129 -9.09 -1.55 -8.89
N PRO A 130 -9.39 -2.82 -9.21
CA PRO A 130 -10.75 -3.19 -9.61
C PRO A 130 -11.77 -2.85 -8.51
N PRO A 131 -12.96 -2.31 -8.85
CA PRO A 131 -13.96 -1.94 -7.85
C PRO A 131 -14.36 -3.06 -6.89
N GLY A 132 -14.35 -4.31 -7.35
CA GLY A 132 -14.64 -5.49 -6.52
C GLY A 132 -13.61 -5.78 -5.44
N ASN A 133 -12.42 -5.19 -5.52
CA ASN A 133 -11.36 -5.30 -4.53
C ASN A 133 -11.35 -4.13 -3.54
N LEU A 134 -12.14 -3.07 -3.76
CA LEU A 134 -12.15 -1.88 -2.90
C LEU A 134 -13.17 -2.02 -1.78
N ALA A 135 -12.76 -1.74 -0.55
CA ALA A 135 -13.64 -1.71 0.61
C ALA A 135 -13.33 -0.53 1.55
N SER A 136 -14.34 -0.13 2.32
CA SER A 136 -14.21 0.91 3.35
C SER A 136 -14.95 0.50 4.64
N PRO A 137 -14.56 -0.61 5.27
CA PRO A 137 -15.19 -1.05 6.51
C PRO A 137 -14.70 -0.22 7.71
N ASP A 138 -15.51 -0.15 8.77
CA ASP A 138 -15.06 0.38 10.08
C ASP A 138 -14.16 -0.62 10.83
N GLU A 139 -14.37 -1.91 10.60
CA GLU A 139 -13.57 -3.01 11.15
C GLU A 139 -13.43 -4.14 10.14
N LEU A 140 -12.28 -4.81 10.12
CA LEU A 140 -12.05 -6.00 9.31
C LEU A 140 -11.32 -7.10 10.09
N GLU A 141 -11.52 -8.34 9.65
CA GLU A 141 -10.69 -9.47 10.04
C GLU A 141 -9.93 -9.96 8.80
N ALA A 142 -8.59 -9.95 8.85
CA ALA A 142 -7.73 -10.38 7.76
C ALA A 142 -6.43 -10.98 8.29
N ALA A 143 -5.99 -12.07 7.68
CA ALA A 143 -4.86 -12.90 8.09
C ALA A 143 -4.91 -13.31 9.59
N GLY A 144 -6.10 -13.39 10.17
CA GLY A 144 -6.30 -13.69 11.59
C GLY A 144 -6.05 -12.50 12.53
N PHE A 145 -5.94 -11.28 12.02
CA PHE A 145 -5.90 -10.04 12.78
C PHE A 145 -7.25 -9.34 12.72
N ARG A 146 -7.68 -8.74 13.83
CA ARG A 146 -8.82 -7.84 13.87
C ARG A 146 -8.31 -6.40 13.86
N ILE A 147 -8.75 -5.62 12.89
CA ILE A 147 -8.24 -4.28 12.61
C ILE A 147 -9.44 -3.33 12.58
N ARG A 148 -9.29 -2.18 13.23
CA ARG A 148 -10.30 -1.11 13.23
C ARG A 148 -9.75 0.07 12.44
N CYS A 149 -10.55 0.59 11.52
CA CYS A 149 -10.20 1.75 10.72
C CYS A 149 -10.77 3.01 11.39
N LEU A 150 -9.92 3.98 11.67
CA LEU A 150 -10.30 5.24 12.28
C LEU A 150 -10.11 6.38 11.28
N GLU A 151 -11.17 7.14 10.99
CA GLU A 151 -11.04 8.37 10.21
C GLU A 151 -10.15 9.37 10.98
N THR A 152 -9.01 9.73 10.38
CA THR A 152 -8.03 10.68 10.95
C THR A 152 -7.73 11.81 9.97
N PRO A 153 -8.76 12.52 9.47
CA PRO A 153 -8.58 13.55 8.44
C PRO A 153 -7.70 14.70 8.95
N GLY A 154 -6.99 15.33 8.02
CA GLY A 154 -6.07 16.43 8.33
C GLY A 154 -5.15 16.67 7.15
N HIS A 155 -4.02 15.96 7.10
CA HIS A 155 -3.12 15.91 5.95
C HIS A 155 -3.87 15.63 4.64
N ALA A 156 -4.81 14.68 4.69
CA ALA A 156 -5.76 14.44 3.61
C ALA A 156 -7.17 14.24 4.16
N PRO A 157 -8.23 14.63 3.42
CA PRO A 157 -9.63 14.44 3.82
C PRO A 157 -10.09 12.98 3.75
N HIS A 158 -9.20 12.07 3.37
CA HIS A 158 -9.41 10.63 3.18
C HIS A 158 -8.37 9.82 3.95
N HIS A 159 -7.85 10.36 5.06
CA HIS A 159 -6.83 9.73 5.89
C HIS A 159 -7.47 8.82 6.95
N LEU A 160 -6.86 7.65 7.15
CA LEU A 160 -7.22 6.60 8.09
C LEU A 160 -6.01 6.25 8.98
N ALA A 161 -6.29 5.80 10.20
CA ALA A 161 -5.34 5.14 11.09
C ALA A 161 -5.88 3.77 11.54
#